data_AF-A0AAN9A0Y2-F1
#
_entry.id   AF-A0AAN9A0Y2-F1
#
_cell.length_a   1.000
_cell.length_b   1.000
_cell.length_c   1.000
_cell.angle_alpha   90.00
_cell.angle_beta   90.00
_cell.angle_gamma   90.00
#
_symmetry.space_group_name_H-M   'P 1'
#
loop_
_entity.id
_entity.type
_entity.pdbx_description
1 polymer ?
#
loop_
_entity_poly.entity_id
_entity_poly.type
_entity_poly.pdbx_seq_one_letter_code
_entity_poly.pdbx_strand_id
1 'polypeptide(L)'
;MDEFHAPARLAWATGRLAMESPLVNNYKKPFIIRRLIETFLGGLRLFASDDVPFYVYLLQILLFSVIPFLSIACVLLGHSGVLQDDWDVYICGIVEFLYALLLQILAYFLRKQRSKVEGVEHVNLAIDEEYLEFDSPFGPKTWCFLIREKRSKINILFHSLVVGVVGGWAIYYIRPEATLHLNVAWGANVALTVLGIITVSVGLWPLIGGAPPEPANFHPLSWDLPALSRPAHMLICILVHFLTTLYPSQFWLHIFDVFCHLVFVTSPLLWILGILPPIDALILWSLEQWIVIALGGSPLASSGRLIIQAVFGTLALCIVAIMPSFMALMVTSSCFGFLLSIDIAWLLSSLLSPHVKMLTGISGKYEEMQPIAGNPSFHKIACRSELILYFLLFCAVIGMSLGCQLPHSDWYAITLNDTVVPSGEEVDNRALRAVPVLFKSNSRDAVGSLVVVIAFSTLILNELQKIYLFGVFRNPVYAFCKRLQKNSLLYIISQMLQI
;
A
#
# COMPACT_ATOMS: atom_id res chain seq x y z
N MET A 1 51.81 -26.39 -44.35
CA MET A 1 51.30 -26.54 -45.71
C MET A 1 50.15 -27.53 -45.71
N ASP A 2 48.89 -27.20 -45.45
CA ASP A 2 48.22 -26.05 -44.82
C ASP A 2 46.77 -26.49 -44.70
N GLU A 3 46.35 -27.16 -43.62
CA GLU A 3 44.92 -27.54 -43.53
C GLU A 3 44.41 -27.92 -42.12
N PHE A 4 44.95 -27.33 -41.05
CA PHE A 4 44.46 -27.66 -39.69
C PHE A 4 44.25 -26.47 -38.75
N HIS A 5 43.92 -25.27 -39.27
CA HIS A 5 43.45 -24.17 -38.42
C HIS A 5 42.42 -23.29 -39.13
N ALA A 6 41.14 -23.69 -39.07
CA ALA A 6 40.00 -22.79 -39.21
C ALA A 6 38.97 -23.10 -38.11
N PRO A 7 38.31 -22.09 -37.52
CA PRO A 7 37.90 -22.13 -36.12
C PRO A 7 36.50 -22.72 -35.93
N ALA A 8 36.34 -23.53 -34.88
CA ALA A 8 35.07 -23.98 -34.32
C ALA A 8 34.12 -22.84 -33.85
N ARG A 9 34.42 -21.56 -34.18
CA ARG A 9 33.62 -20.38 -33.83
C ARG A 9 32.50 -20.06 -34.81
N LEU A 10 32.43 -20.70 -35.99
CA LEU A 10 31.41 -20.39 -37.00
C LEU A 10 30.21 -21.36 -37.03
N ALA A 11 30.29 -22.51 -36.37
CA ALA A 11 29.13 -23.43 -36.24
C ALA A 11 28.01 -22.88 -35.34
N TRP A 12 28.31 -21.87 -34.51
CA TRP A 12 27.32 -21.21 -33.65
C TRP A 12 26.60 -20.03 -34.33
N ALA A 13 27.02 -19.64 -35.54
CA ALA A 13 26.47 -18.47 -36.23
C ALA A 13 25.27 -18.80 -37.15
N THR A 14 25.17 -20.05 -37.64
CA THR A 14 24.11 -20.47 -38.58
C THR A 14 22.86 -21.04 -37.90
N GLY A 15 22.87 -21.24 -36.57
CA GLY A 15 21.73 -21.71 -35.76
C GLY A 15 20.84 -20.60 -35.18
N ARG A 16 20.94 -19.35 -35.66
CA ARG A 16 20.10 -18.21 -35.21
C ARG A 16 18.81 -18.04 -36.00
N LEU A 17 18.40 -19.04 -36.77
CA LEU A 17 17.03 -19.10 -37.29
C LEU A 17 16.17 -19.85 -36.29
N ALA A 18 15.55 -19.09 -35.39
CA ALA A 18 14.38 -19.46 -34.58
C ALA A 18 14.48 -20.75 -33.73
N MET A 19 15.42 -20.79 -32.77
CA MET A 19 15.13 -21.47 -31.50
C MET A 19 14.72 -20.43 -30.45
N GLU A 20 13.72 -19.63 -30.77
CA GLU A 20 12.89 -19.05 -29.71
C GLU A 20 12.09 -20.21 -29.14
N SER A 21 12.61 -20.84 -28.08
CA SER A 21 11.79 -21.76 -27.29
C SER A 21 10.55 -20.96 -26.89
N PRO A 22 9.33 -21.33 -27.31
CA PRO A 22 8.17 -20.53 -27.00
C PRO A 22 8.07 -20.40 -25.48
N LEU A 23 7.89 -19.16 -25.00
CA LEU A 23 7.79 -18.85 -23.56
C LEU A 23 6.84 -19.84 -22.83
N VAL A 24 5.80 -20.27 -23.54
CA VAL A 24 4.86 -21.33 -23.13
C VAL A 24 4.99 -22.56 -24.03
N ASN A 25 5.73 -23.56 -23.57
CA ASN A 25 5.77 -24.90 -24.18
C ASN A 25 4.50 -25.71 -23.85
N ASN A 26 4.15 -26.70 -24.69
CA ASN A 26 2.97 -27.54 -24.49
C ASN A 26 2.96 -28.27 -23.12
N TYR A 27 4.12 -28.61 -22.58
CA TYR A 27 4.22 -29.19 -21.23
C TYR A 27 3.98 -28.17 -20.10
N LYS A 28 4.24 -26.87 -20.33
CA LYS A 28 4.03 -25.80 -19.33
C LYS A 28 2.58 -25.31 -19.28
N LYS A 29 1.80 -25.50 -20.36
CA LYS A 29 0.39 -25.08 -20.44
C LYS A 29 -0.47 -25.61 -19.28
N PRO A 30 -0.50 -26.93 -18.99
CA PRO A 30 -1.32 -27.44 -17.89
C PRO A 30 -0.88 -26.87 -16.53
N PHE A 31 0.42 -26.72 -16.31
CA PHE A 31 0.95 -26.09 -15.11
C PHE A 31 0.47 -24.63 -14.95
N ILE A 32 0.56 -23.82 -16.01
CA ILE A 32 0.12 -22.41 -15.96
C ILE A 32 -1.40 -22.32 -15.70
N ILE A 33 -2.20 -23.15 -16.37
CA ILE A 33 -3.67 -23.15 -16.19
C ILE A 33 -4.02 -23.54 -14.74
N ARG A 34 -3.37 -24.57 -14.18
CA ARG A 34 -3.55 -24.98 -12.78
C ARG A 34 -3.25 -23.81 -11.83
N ARG A 35 -2.14 -23.09 -12.05
CA ARG A 35 -1.76 -21.93 -11.24
C ARG A 35 -2.74 -20.76 -11.37
N LEU A 36 -3.23 -20.47 -12.57
CA LEU A 36 -4.24 -19.42 -12.77
C LEU A 36 -5.56 -19.75 -12.05
N ILE A 37 -6.00 -21.01 -12.10
CA ILE A 37 -7.20 -21.47 -11.38
C ILE A 37 -6.96 -21.38 -9.87
N GLU A 38 -5.79 -21.81 -9.39
CA GLU A 38 -5.40 -21.70 -7.97
C GLU A 38 -5.42 -20.24 -7.51
N THR A 39 -4.91 -19.32 -8.32
CA THR A 39 -4.96 -17.87 -8.05
C THR A 39 -6.40 -17.35 -8.05
N PHE A 40 -7.24 -17.74 -9.00
CA PHE A 40 -8.64 -17.32 -9.05
C PHE A 40 -9.40 -17.73 -7.78
N LEU A 41 -9.19 -18.96 -7.31
CA LEU A 41 -9.89 -19.56 -6.18
C LEU A 41 -9.22 -19.24 -4.83
N GLY A 42 -8.26 -18.32 -4.78
CA GLY A 42 -7.68 -17.86 -3.52
C GLY A 42 -6.70 -18.84 -2.88
N GLY A 43 -6.09 -19.72 -3.66
CA GLY A 43 -5.18 -20.77 -3.19
C GLY A 43 -5.82 -22.15 -3.11
N LEU A 44 -7.02 -22.33 -3.67
CA LEU A 44 -7.66 -23.64 -3.79
C LEU A 44 -6.95 -24.48 -4.86
N ARG A 45 -6.19 -25.48 -4.39
CA ARG A 45 -5.42 -26.44 -5.21
C ARG A 45 -6.30 -27.51 -5.87
N LEU A 46 -7.28 -27.09 -6.67
CA LEU A 46 -8.02 -28.01 -7.54
C LEU A 46 -7.13 -28.44 -8.70
N PHE A 47 -7.25 -29.71 -9.13
CA PHE A 47 -6.50 -30.26 -10.26
C PHE A 47 -4.96 -30.21 -10.10
N ALA A 48 -4.46 -30.26 -8.85
CA ALA A 48 -3.03 -30.15 -8.54
C ALA A 48 -2.15 -31.20 -9.27
N SER A 49 -2.49 -32.49 -9.16
CA SER A 49 -1.85 -33.60 -9.87
C SER A 49 -2.89 -34.68 -10.16
N ASP A 50 -2.61 -35.52 -11.16
CA ASP A 50 -3.49 -36.62 -11.56
C ASP A 50 -3.55 -37.72 -10.46
N ASP A 51 -2.56 -37.74 -9.56
CA ASP A 51 -2.43 -38.69 -8.46
C ASP A 51 -3.24 -38.32 -7.20
N VAL A 52 -3.92 -37.17 -7.18
CA VAL A 52 -4.68 -36.73 -6.00
C VAL A 52 -6.04 -37.44 -5.93
N PRO A 53 -6.36 -38.14 -4.81
CA PRO A 53 -7.65 -38.81 -4.67
C PRO A 53 -8.83 -37.84 -4.70
N PHE A 54 -9.93 -38.24 -5.35
CA PHE A 54 -11.12 -37.40 -5.52
C PHE A 54 -11.70 -36.86 -4.19
N TYR A 55 -11.63 -37.65 -3.11
CA TYR A 55 -12.13 -37.23 -1.80
C TYR A 55 -11.40 -35.99 -1.25
N VAL A 56 -10.14 -35.76 -1.64
CA VAL A 56 -9.36 -34.59 -1.20
C VAL A 56 -9.97 -33.32 -1.79
N TYR A 57 -10.32 -33.34 -3.08
CA TYR A 57 -10.99 -32.21 -3.73
C TYR A 57 -12.36 -31.93 -3.13
N LEU A 58 -13.16 -32.96 -2.86
CA LEU A 58 -14.45 -32.79 -2.18
C LEU A 58 -14.29 -32.14 -0.80
N LEU A 59 -13.33 -32.62 0.00
CA LEU A 59 -13.06 -32.06 1.33
C LEU A 59 -12.58 -30.60 1.23
N GLN A 60 -11.75 -30.29 0.23
CA GLN A 60 -11.27 -28.94 -0.01
C GLN A 60 -12.40 -27.97 -0.39
N ILE A 61 -13.30 -28.39 -1.28
CA ILE A 61 -14.50 -27.62 -1.67
C ILE A 61 -15.42 -27.43 -0.46
N LEU A 62 -15.63 -28.48 0.34
CA LEU A 62 -16.45 -28.42 1.54
C LEU A 62 -15.90 -27.39 2.53
N LEU A 63 -14.60 -27.44 2.84
CA LEU A 63 -13.95 -26.48 3.73
C LEU A 63 -13.97 -25.05 3.16
N PHE A 64 -13.73 -24.88 1.86
CA PHE A 64 -13.81 -23.57 1.23
C PHE A 64 -15.22 -22.98 1.30
N SER A 65 -16.25 -23.82 1.15
CA SER A 65 -17.66 -23.38 1.06
C SER A 65 -18.23 -22.78 2.34
N VAL A 66 -17.62 -23.03 3.51
CA VAL A 66 -18.13 -22.53 4.80
C VAL A 66 -18.23 -21.00 4.82
N ILE A 67 -17.19 -20.30 4.35
CA ILE A 67 -17.16 -18.83 4.31
C ILE A 67 -18.30 -18.27 3.44
N PRO A 68 -18.42 -18.60 2.13
CA PRO A 68 -19.48 -18.05 1.30
C PRO A 68 -20.89 -18.38 1.82
N PHE A 69 -21.13 -19.61 2.31
CA PHE A 69 -22.44 -19.95 2.85
C PHE A 69 -22.79 -19.15 4.10
N LEU A 70 -21.82 -18.94 4.99
CA LEU A 70 -22.00 -18.11 6.18
C LEU A 70 -22.24 -16.65 5.81
N SER A 71 -21.45 -16.10 4.87
CA SER A 71 -21.65 -14.73 4.39
C SER A 71 -23.03 -14.54 3.74
N ILE A 72 -23.48 -15.49 2.91
CA ILE A 72 -24.84 -15.47 2.33
C ILE A 72 -25.90 -15.45 3.45
N ALA A 73 -25.78 -16.36 4.43
CA ALA A 73 -26.74 -16.45 5.52
C ALA A 73 -26.80 -15.13 6.32
N CYS A 74 -25.66 -14.56 6.68
CA CYS A 74 -25.59 -13.30 7.43
C CYS A 74 -26.16 -12.12 6.64
N VAL A 75 -25.83 -11.99 5.35
CA VAL A 75 -26.40 -10.94 4.49
C VAL A 75 -27.92 -11.07 4.36
N LEU A 76 -28.44 -12.29 4.16
CA LEU A 76 -29.89 -12.51 4.06
C LEU A 76 -30.61 -12.24 5.38
N LEU A 77 -30.02 -12.65 6.52
CA LEU A 77 -30.58 -12.40 7.85
C LEU A 77 -30.58 -10.90 8.19
N GLY A 78 -29.50 -10.18 7.87
CA GLY A 78 -29.43 -8.73 8.01
C GLY A 78 -30.47 -8.03 7.14
N HIS A 79 -30.55 -8.38 5.84
CA HIS A 79 -31.51 -7.80 4.92
C HIS A 79 -32.98 -8.07 5.29
N SER A 80 -33.27 -9.25 5.85
CA SER A 80 -34.61 -9.61 6.32
C SER A 80 -35.05 -8.84 7.59
N GLY A 81 -34.14 -8.11 8.23
CA GLY A 81 -34.39 -7.42 9.50
C GLY A 81 -34.50 -8.33 10.72
N VAL A 82 -34.21 -9.62 10.58
CA VAL A 82 -34.17 -10.58 11.72
C VAL A 82 -33.03 -10.24 12.67
N LEU A 83 -31.89 -9.84 12.14
CA LEU A 83 -30.76 -9.31 12.90
C LEU A 83 -30.79 -7.78 12.82
N GLN A 84 -31.02 -7.12 13.97
CA GLN A 84 -30.99 -5.66 14.09
C GLN A 84 -29.56 -5.18 14.41
N ASP A 85 -29.32 -3.86 14.39
CA ASP A 85 -28.12 -3.21 14.96
C ASP A 85 -26.76 -3.84 14.56
N ASP A 86 -26.59 -4.17 13.27
CA ASP A 86 -25.35 -4.75 12.72
C ASP A 86 -24.88 -6.07 13.36
N TRP A 87 -25.77 -6.81 14.05
CA TRP A 87 -25.45 -8.10 14.67
C TRP A 87 -24.94 -9.15 13.67
N ASP A 88 -25.37 -9.09 12.41
CA ASP A 88 -24.89 -9.95 11.32
C ASP A 88 -23.38 -9.79 11.05
N VAL A 89 -22.82 -8.58 11.20
CA VAL A 89 -21.36 -8.32 11.09
C VAL A 89 -20.62 -9.09 12.17
N TYR A 90 -21.04 -8.92 13.43
CA TYR A 90 -20.38 -9.51 14.58
C TYR A 90 -20.52 -11.03 14.59
N ILE A 91 -21.70 -11.55 14.28
CA ILE A 91 -21.95 -13.00 14.22
C ILE A 91 -21.10 -13.62 13.11
N CYS A 92 -21.09 -13.05 11.91
CA CYS A 92 -20.27 -13.59 10.81
C CYS A 92 -18.78 -13.58 11.21
N GLY A 93 -18.28 -12.45 11.70
CA GLY A 93 -16.88 -12.32 12.09
C GLY A 93 -16.46 -13.28 13.21
N ILE A 94 -17.29 -13.46 14.24
CA ILE A 94 -17.01 -14.40 15.34
C ILE A 94 -17.00 -15.85 14.84
N VAL A 95 -17.99 -16.24 14.02
CA VAL A 95 -18.07 -17.62 13.51
C VAL A 95 -16.92 -17.91 12.55
N GLU A 96 -16.56 -16.97 11.67
CA GLU A 96 -15.41 -17.12 10.77
C GLU A 96 -14.07 -17.17 11.53
N PHE A 97 -13.91 -16.37 12.59
CA PHE A 97 -12.76 -16.45 13.50
C PHE A 97 -12.64 -17.83 14.13
N LEU A 98 -13.71 -18.33 14.73
CA LEU A 98 -13.73 -19.64 15.40
C LEU A 98 -13.48 -20.78 14.40
N TYR A 99 -14.06 -20.67 13.20
CA TYR A 99 -13.85 -21.62 12.11
C TYR A 99 -12.38 -21.68 11.69
N ALA A 100 -11.78 -20.53 11.37
CA ALA A 100 -10.37 -20.45 10.98
C ALA A 100 -9.45 -20.96 12.10
N LEU A 101 -9.72 -20.57 13.35
CA LEU A 101 -8.94 -20.98 14.51
C LEU A 101 -9.01 -22.50 14.71
N LEU A 102 -10.20 -23.09 14.65
CA LEU A 102 -10.40 -24.54 14.80
C LEU A 102 -9.66 -25.33 13.73
N LEU A 103 -9.77 -24.90 12.47
CA LEU A 103 -9.06 -25.52 11.35
C LEU A 103 -7.53 -25.46 11.50
N GLN A 104 -7.00 -24.31 11.90
CA GLN A 104 -5.56 -24.14 12.09
C GLN A 104 -5.04 -24.92 13.30
N ILE A 105 -5.81 -24.98 14.39
CA ILE A 105 -5.49 -25.80 15.57
C ILE A 105 -5.51 -27.29 15.22
N LEU A 106 -6.51 -27.75 14.47
CA LEU A 106 -6.61 -29.14 14.01
C LEU A 106 -5.41 -29.50 13.13
N ALA A 107 -5.08 -28.65 12.16
CA ALA A 107 -3.90 -28.82 11.32
C ALA A 107 -2.60 -28.85 12.13
N TYR A 108 -2.48 -28.02 13.17
CA TYR A 108 -1.33 -28.01 14.07
C TYR A 108 -1.18 -29.34 14.84
N PHE A 109 -2.26 -29.88 15.40
CA PHE A 109 -2.22 -31.14 16.15
C PHE A 109 -1.94 -32.36 15.28
N LEU A 110 -2.59 -32.49 14.13
CA LEU A 110 -2.38 -33.59 13.19
C LEU A 110 -0.93 -33.62 12.67
N ARG A 111 -0.32 -32.45 12.50
CA ARG A 111 1.09 -32.34 12.09
C ARG A 111 2.08 -32.70 13.19
N LYS A 112 1.79 -32.35 14.44
CA LYS A 112 2.60 -32.77 15.59
C LYS A 112 2.63 -34.30 15.75
N GLN A 113 1.58 -34.99 15.29
CA GLN A 113 1.57 -36.45 15.22
C GLN A 113 2.49 -36.95 14.10
N ARG A 114 2.49 -36.31 12.92
CA ARG A 114 3.39 -36.63 11.79
C ARG A 114 4.87 -36.52 12.17
N SER A 115 5.29 -35.40 12.78
CA SER A 115 6.70 -35.17 13.12
C SER A 115 7.27 -36.18 14.12
N LYS A 116 6.41 -36.92 14.83
CA LYS A 116 6.81 -38.00 15.73
C LYS A 116 6.96 -39.35 15.02
N VAL A 117 6.31 -39.51 13.85
CA VAL A 117 6.27 -40.77 13.08
C VAL A 117 7.30 -40.75 11.95
N GLU A 118 7.43 -39.63 11.25
CA GLU A 118 8.42 -39.42 10.19
C GLU A 118 9.57 -38.57 10.76
N GLY A 119 10.67 -39.21 11.15
CA GLY A 119 11.86 -38.50 11.61
C GLY A 119 12.41 -37.60 10.50
N VAL A 120 12.32 -36.29 10.71
CA VAL A 120 13.01 -35.17 10.03
C VAL A 120 13.61 -35.49 8.65
N GLU A 121 12.78 -35.48 7.60
CA GLU A 121 13.24 -35.10 6.27
C GLU A 121 12.63 -33.74 5.92
N HIS A 122 13.47 -32.71 5.93
CA HIS A 122 13.17 -31.41 5.33
C HIS A 122 13.19 -31.58 3.80
N VAL A 123 12.10 -32.08 3.23
CA VAL A 123 11.94 -32.19 1.78
C VAL A 123 11.48 -30.85 1.21
N ASN A 124 12.13 -30.43 0.13
CA ASN A 124 11.89 -29.16 -0.54
C ASN A 124 10.51 -29.15 -1.21
N LEU A 125 9.59 -28.34 -0.66
CA LEU A 125 8.20 -28.12 -1.12
C LEU A 125 8.00 -27.84 -2.63
N ALA A 126 9.05 -27.45 -3.36
CA ALA A 126 8.96 -27.15 -4.79
C ALA A 126 9.19 -28.37 -5.70
N ILE A 127 9.75 -29.47 -5.17
CA ILE A 127 10.06 -30.69 -5.94
C ILE A 127 8.96 -31.76 -5.75
N ASP A 128 8.22 -31.72 -4.63
CA ASP A 128 7.21 -32.74 -4.27
C ASP A 128 5.79 -32.44 -4.77
N GLU A 129 5.53 -31.33 -5.47
CA GLU A 129 4.17 -31.09 -6.01
C GLU A 129 3.77 -32.08 -7.11
N GLU A 130 4.74 -32.78 -7.71
CA GLU A 130 4.48 -33.77 -8.76
C GLU A 130 4.10 -35.15 -8.20
N TYR A 131 4.53 -35.52 -7.00
CA TYR A 131 4.22 -36.82 -6.36
C TYR A 131 3.74 -36.63 -4.92
N LEU A 132 2.42 -36.53 -4.74
CA LEU A 132 1.78 -36.38 -3.43
C LEU A 132 1.19 -37.71 -2.98
N GLU A 133 1.74 -38.28 -1.91
CA GLU A 133 1.15 -39.46 -1.26
C GLU A 133 0.06 -39.06 -0.25
N PHE A 134 -1.08 -39.75 -0.29
CA PHE A 134 -2.20 -39.52 0.61
C PHE A 134 -2.55 -40.80 1.38
N ASP A 135 -2.70 -40.70 2.71
CA ASP A 135 -2.99 -41.86 3.55
C ASP A 135 -4.51 -42.15 3.62
N SER A 136 -5.29 -41.18 4.13
CA SER A 136 -6.73 -41.31 4.37
C SER A 136 -7.39 -39.92 4.50
N PRO A 137 -8.74 -39.80 4.50
CA PRO A 137 -9.44 -38.51 4.64
C PRO A 137 -9.07 -37.72 5.90
N PHE A 138 -8.75 -38.43 7.00
CA PHE A 138 -8.31 -37.83 8.27
C PHE A 138 -6.81 -37.98 8.52
N GLY A 139 -6.07 -38.43 7.50
CA GLY A 139 -4.63 -38.64 7.59
C GLY A 139 -3.85 -37.33 7.67
N PRO A 140 -2.71 -37.31 8.38
CA PRO A 140 -1.89 -36.11 8.53
C PRO A 140 -1.36 -35.60 7.18
N LYS A 141 -1.05 -36.47 6.21
CA LYS A 141 -0.64 -36.06 4.85
C LYS A 141 -1.74 -35.29 4.11
N THR A 142 -2.99 -35.78 4.19
CA THR A 142 -4.17 -35.12 3.59
C THR A 142 -4.41 -33.75 4.22
N TRP A 143 -4.39 -33.63 5.55
CA TRP A 143 -4.58 -32.35 6.22
C TRP A 143 -3.41 -31.39 6.00
N CYS A 144 -2.19 -31.90 5.80
CA CYS A 144 -1.06 -31.07 5.38
C CYS A 144 -1.29 -30.41 4.01
N PHE A 145 -1.92 -31.14 3.09
CA PHE A 145 -2.28 -30.64 1.77
C PHE A 145 -3.41 -29.61 1.86
N LEU A 146 -4.47 -29.88 2.62
CA LEU A 146 -5.66 -29.02 2.68
C LEU A 146 -5.41 -27.66 3.35
N ILE A 147 -4.68 -27.63 4.47
CA ILE A 147 -4.46 -26.41 5.26
C ILE A 147 -2.97 -26.22 5.45
N ARG A 148 -2.35 -25.20 4.85
CA ARG A 148 -0.90 -24.98 4.94
C ARG A 148 -0.45 -24.60 6.35
N GLU A 149 0.78 -24.98 6.71
CA GLU A 149 1.34 -24.68 8.05
C GLU A 149 1.66 -23.20 8.17
N LYS A 150 1.33 -22.63 9.33
CA LYS A 150 1.81 -21.32 9.75
C LYS A 150 3.04 -21.51 10.62
N ARG A 151 4.10 -20.75 10.34
CA ARG A 151 5.41 -20.95 10.99
C ARG A 151 5.39 -20.73 12.51
N SER A 152 4.44 -19.95 13.03
CA SER A 152 4.36 -19.59 14.44
C SER A 152 2.94 -19.74 15.00
N LYS A 153 2.82 -20.05 16.30
CA LYS A 153 1.52 -20.05 17.00
C LYS A 153 0.87 -18.66 17.02
N ILE A 154 1.69 -17.61 17.00
CA ILE A 154 1.22 -16.23 16.91
C ILE A 154 0.56 -16.00 15.54
N ASN A 155 1.14 -16.52 14.46
CA ASN A 155 0.55 -16.43 13.12
C ASN A 155 -0.79 -17.17 13.04
N ILE A 156 -0.96 -18.29 13.76
CA ILE A 156 -2.25 -18.99 13.82
C ILE A 156 -3.34 -18.07 14.39
N LEU A 157 -3.08 -17.50 15.57
CA LEU A 157 -4.04 -16.60 16.21
C LEU A 157 -4.27 -15.34 15.37
N PHE A 158 -3.20 -14.74 14.86
CA PHE A 158 -3.26 -13.51 14.07
C PHE A 158 -4.04 -13.70 12.77
N HIS A 159 -3.75 -14.73 11.99
CA HIS A 159 -4.48 -14.99 10.74
C HIS A 159 -5.95 -15.29 11.00
N SER A 160 -6.26 -16.07 12.05
CA SER A 160 -7.64 -16.35 12.43
C SER A 160 -8.39 -15.07 12.84
N LEU A 161 -7.74 -14.19 13.60
CA LEU A 161 -8.30 -12.89 14.00
C LEU A 161 -8.55 -11.99 12.78
N VAL A 162 -7.61 -11.93 11.84
CA VAL A 162 -7.79 -11.17 10.59
C VAL A 162 -8.96 -11.73 9.78
N VAL A 163 -9.11 -13.07 9.69
CA VAL A 163 -10.28 -13.68 9.03
C VAL A 163 -11.57 -13.15 9.65
N GLY A 164 -11.73 -13.23 10.97
CA GLY A 164 -12.97 -12.78 11.62
C GLY A 164 -13.22 -11.28 11.51
N VAL A 165 -12.20 -10.45 11.71
CA VAL A 165 -12.34 -8.98 11.61
C VAL A 165 -12.68 -8.57 10.18
N VAL A 166 -11.89 -9.00 9.21
CA VAL A 166 -12.10 -8.63 7.79
C VAL A 166 -13.39 -9.23 7.27
N GLY A 167 -13.69 -10.48 7.62
CA GLY A 167 -14.93 -11.15 7.24
C GLY A 167 -16.19 -10.48 7.75
N GLY A 168 -16.24 -10.15 9.04
CA GLY A 168 -17.35 -9.39 9.62
C GLY A 168 -17.54 -8.05 8.92
N TRP A 169 -16.49 -7.23 8.83
CA TRP A 169 -16.59 -5.92 8.17
C TRP A 169 -16.87 -6.01 6.66
N ALA A 170 -16.50 -7.11 6.01
CA ALA A 170 -16.87 -7.34 4.62
C ALA A 170 -18.37 -7.58 4.47
N ILE A 171 -19.05 -8.20 5.45
CA ILE A 171 -20.52 -8.28 5.46
C ILE A 171 -21.13 -6.89 5.43
N TYR A 172 -20.70 -6.00 6.34
CA TYR A 172 -21.15 -4.61 6.37
C TYR A 172 -21.02 -3.94 4.99
N TYR A 173 -19.91 -4.18 4.29
CA TYR A 173 -19.62 -3.58 2.99
C TYR A 173 -20.41 -4.17 1.81
N ILE A 174 -20.71 -5.47 1.81
CA ILE A 174 -21.40 -6.14 0.67
C ILE A 174 -22.92 -6.12 0.79
N ARG A 175 -23.48 -5.63 1.90
CA ARG A 175 -24.94 -5.54 2.09
C ARG A 175 -25.59 -4.70 0.99
N PRO A 176 -26.83 -5.04 0.59
CA PRO A 176 -27.57 -4.23 -0.36
C PRO A 176 -27.78 -2.77 0.10
N GLU A 177 -27.81 -2.52 1.41
CA GLU A 177 -27.93 -1.16 1.95
C GLU A 177 -26.68 -0.30 1.71
N ALA A 178 -25.48 -0.90 1.67
CA ALA A 178 -24.22 -0.17 1.52
C ALA A 178 -24.16 0.59 0.18
N THR A 179 -24.81 0.05 -0.85
CA THR A 179 -24.84 0.62 -2.21
C THR A 179 -26.05 1.53 -2.48
N LEU A 180 -26.92 1.79 -1.48
CA LEU A 180 -28.11 2.64 -1.68
C LEU A 180 -27.77 4.03 -2.19
N HIS A 181 -26.68 4.63 -1.69
CA HIS A 181 -26.21 5.95 -2.10
C HIS A 181 -25.76 6.00 -3.58
N LEU A 182 -25.46 4.84 -4.18
CA LEU A 182 -25.08 4.71 -5.60
C LEU A 182 -26.28 4.74 -6.54
N ASN A 183 -27.51 4.63 -6.02
CA ASN A 183 -28.76 4.60 -6.79
C ASN A 183 -28.75 3.61 -7.96
N VAL A 184 -28.18 2.42 -7.72
CA VAL A 184 -28.10 1.34 -8.71
C VAL A 184 -29.40 0.55 -8.80
N ALA A 185 -29.69 0.04 -10.00
CA ALA A 185 -30.84 -0.85 -10.21
C ALA A 185 -30.76 -2.10 -9.32
N TRP A 186 -31.91 -2.64 -8.91
CA TRP A 186 -31.98 -3.78 -7.98
C TRP A 186 -31.11 -4.96 -8.42
N GLY A 187 -31.11 -5.29 -9.72
CA GLY A 187 -30.35 -6.41 -10.26
C GLY A 187 -28.83 -6.18 -10.19
N ALA A 188 -28.40 -4.93 -10.36
CA ALA A 188 -27.00 -4.56 -10.19
C ALA A 188 -26.58 -4.66 -8.71
N ASN A 189 -27.45 -4.25 -7.78
CA ASN A 189 -27.18 -4.37 -6.34
C ASN A 189 -26.99 -5.85 -5.94
N VAL A 190 -27.91 -6.74 -6.35
CA VAL A 190 -27.78 -8.18 -6.12
C VAL A 190 -26.49 -8.74 -6.74
N ALA A 191 -26.14 -8.33 -7.96
CA ALA A 191 -24.90 -8.76 -8.60
C ALA A 191 -23.65 -8.30 -7.83
N LEU A 192 -23.64 -7.06 -7.33
CA LEU A 192 -22.55 -6.54 -6.50
C LEU A 192 -22.40 -7.35 -5.20
N THR A 193 -23.51 -7.66 -4.52
CA THR A 193 -23.48 -8.51 -3.32
C THR A 193 -22.96 -9.92 -3.62
N VAL A 194 -23.45 -10.59 -4.67
CA VAL A 194 -23.03 -11.96 -5.02
C VAL A 194 -21.54 -12.00 -5.39
N LEU A 195 -21.08 -11.07 -6.24
CA LEU A 195 -19.66 -10.99 -6.60
C LEU A 195 -18.79 -10.54 -5.41
N GLY A 196 -19.35 -9.72 -4.52
CA GLY A 196 -18.74 -9.35 -3.25
C GLY A 196 -18.49 -10.57 -2.37
N ILE A 197 -19.49 -11.44 -2.19
CA ILE A 197 -19.35 -12.70 -1.44
C ILE A 197 -18.27 -13.61 -2.03
N ILE A 198 -18.20 -13.71 -3.37
CA ILE A 198 -17.14 -14.46 -4.06
C ILE A 198 -15.77 -13.84 -3.72
N THR A 199 -15.66 -12.51 -3.78
CA THR A 199 -14.43 -11.79 -3.45
C THR A 199 -14.01 -12.02 -2.00
N VAL A 200 -14.93 -11.95 -1.05
CA VAL A 200 -14.68 -12.23 0.37
C VAL A 200 -14.15 -13.64 0.57
N SER A 201 -14.81 -14.63 -0.05
CA SER A 201 -14.43 -16.03 0.07
C SER A 201 -13.01 -16.29 -0.46
N VAL A 202 -12.72 -15.78 -1.65
CA VAL A 202 -11.42 -15.90 -2.33
C VAL A 202 -10.34 -15.06 -1.64
N GLY A 203 -10.71 -13.94 -1.00
CA GLY A 203 -9.79 -13.04 -0.30
C GLY A 203 -9.40 -13.53 1.10
N LEU A 204 -10.30 -14.20 1.81
CA LEU A 204 -10.05 -14.72 3.16
C LEU A 204 -9.44 -16.12 3.19
N TRP A 205 -9.76 -16.97 2.20
CA TRP A 205 -9.21 -18.32 2.11
C TRP A 205 -7.68 -18.42 2.21
N PRO A 206 -6.87 -17.50 1.63
CA PRO A 206 -5.41 -17.52 1.78
C PRO A 206 -4.91 -17.56 3.22
N LEU A 207 -5.66 -16.96 4.15
CA LEU A 207 -5.30 -16.95 5.57
C LEU A 207 -5.44 -18.35 6.19
N ILE A 208 -6.34 -19.18 5.68
CA ILE A 208 -6.60 -20.55 6.14
C ILE A 208 -5.81 -21.56 5.30
N GLY A 209 -6.08 -21.65 3.98
CA GLY A 209 -5.56 -22.69 3.09
C GLY A 209 -4.09 -22.49 2.67
N GLY A 210 -3.61 -21.25 2.69
CA GLY A 210 -2.26 -20.87 2.26
C GLY A 210 -2.28 -19.82 1.14
N ALA A 211 -1.19 -19.06 1.03
CA ALA A 211 -1.10 -17.98 0.05
C ALA A 211 -1.18 -18.51 -1.40
N PRO A 212 -2.01 -17.89 -2.27
CA PRO A 212 -2.09 -18.24 -3.69
C PRO A 212 -0.79 -17.89 -4.42
N PRO A 213 -0.51 -18.55 -5.56
CA PRO A 213 0.62 -18.23 -6.42
C PRO A 213 0.34 -16.95 -7.23
N GLU A 214 0.52 -15.79 -6.59
CA GLU A 214 0.25 -14.51 -7.25
C GLU A 214 1.24 -14.24 -8.40
N PRO A 215 0.76 -13.76 -9.58
CA PRO A 215 1.61 -13.43 -10.71
C PRO A 215 2.45 -12.16 -10.46
N ALA A 216 1.93 -11.24 -9.64
CA ALA A 216 2.60 -10.02 -9.25
C ALA A 216 3.36 -10.22 -7.92
N ASN A 217 4.57 -10.76 -7.99
CA ASN A 217 5.46 -10.86 -6.83
C ASN A 217 6.67 -9.94 -7.02
N PHE A 218 6.83 -8.96 -6.13
CA PHE A 218 7.95 -8.04 -6.13
C PHE A 218 9.22 -8.70 -5.58
N HIS A 219 9.11 -9.40 -4.46
CA HIS A 219 10.17 -10.22 -3.87
C HIS A 219 9.56 -11.32 -2.97
N PRO A 220 10.29 -12.41 -2.68
CA PRO A 220 9.78 -13.45 -1.79
C PRO A 220 9.66 -12.90 -0.35
N LEU A 221 8.42 -12.81 0.14
CA LEU A 221 8.14 -12.35 1.49
C LEU A 221 8.27 -13.48 2.52
N SER A 222 8.77 -13.13 3.70
CA SER A 222 8.88 -14.03 4.85
C SER A 222 7.59 -14.02 5.71
N TRP A 223 7.54 -14.90 6.72
CA TRP A 223 6.51 -14.90 7.78
C TRP A 223 5.04 -14.98 7.33
N ASP A 224 4.75 -15.62 6.20
CA ASP A 224 3.40 -15.81 5.67
C ASP A 224 2.66 -14.49 5.32
N LEU A 225 3.41 -13.38 5.18
CA LEU A 225 2.92 -12.08 4.70
C LEU A 225 2.16 -12.13 3.36
N PRO A 226 2.52 -12.98 2.37
CA PRO A 226 1.76 -13.08 1.12
C PRO A 226 0.27 -13.38 1.32
N ALA A 227 -0.08 -14.13 2.37
CA ALA A 227 -1.48 -14.47 2.65
C ALA A 227 -2.32 -13.26 3.10
N LEU A 228 -1.68 -12.16 3.55
CA LEU A 228 -2.36 -10.94 3.99
C LEU A 228 -2.65 -9.98 2.83
N SER A 229 -2.16 -10.25 1.62
CA SER A 229 -2.30 -9.32 0.50
C SER A 229 -3.74 -9.07 0.11
N ARG A 230 -4.54 -10.13 -0.09
CA ARG A 230 -5.95 -10.00 -0.48
C ARG A 230 -6.82 -9.39 0.62
N PRO A 231 -6.70 -9.81 1.90
CA PRO A 231 -7.40 -9.14 3.00
C PRO A 231 -7.07 -7.65 3.12
N ALA A 232 -5.82 -7.25 2.84
CA ALA A 232 -5.43 -5.84 2.86
C ALA A 232 -6.12 -5.03 1.75
N HIS A 233 -6.23 -5.57 0.53
CA HIS A 233 -6.98 -4.93 -0.56
C HIS A 233 -8.45 -4.74 -0.18
N MET A 234 -9.07 -5.76 0.43
CA MET A 234 -10.44 -5.69 0.93
C MET A 234 -10.60 -4.62 2.02
N LEU A 235 -9.71 -4.60 3.01
CA LEU A 235 -9.73 -3.64 4.10
C LEU A 235 -9.63 -2.19 3.62
N ILE A 236 -8.84 -1.92 2.57
CA ILE A 236 -8.76 -0.57 1.98
C ILE A 236 -10.14 -0.14 1.45
N CYS A 237 -10.84 -1.01 0.71
CA CYS A 237 -12.16 -0.68 0.18
C CYS A 237 -13.19 -0.47 1.30
N ILE A 238 -13.20 -1.37 2.30
CA ILE A 238 -14.06 -1.28 3.48
C ILE A 238 -13.80 0.03 4.27
N LEU A 239 -12.53 0.40 4.45
CA LEU A 239 -12.15 1.62 5.17
C LEU A 239 -12.63 2.88 4.45
N VAL A 240 -12.53 2.92 3.12
CA VAL A 240 -13.02 4.05 2.31
C VAL A 240 -14.53 4.21 2.46
N HIS A 241 -15.27 3.10 2.45
CA HIS A 241 -16.70 3.13 2.68
C HIS A 241 -17.05 3.67 4.07
N PHE A 242 -16.36 3.17 5.10
CA PHE A 242 -16.53 3.66 6.47
C PHE A 242 -16.21 5.16 6.62
N LEU A 243 -15.18 5.67 5.93
CA LEU A 243 -14.90 7.11 5.90
C LEU A 243 -16.01 7.90 5.19
N THR A 244 -16.61 7.33 4.15
CA THR A 244 -17.72 7.94 3.41
C THR A 244 -18.98 8.03 4.28
N THR A 245 -19.25 7.03 5.11
CA THR A 245 -20.37 7.07 6.06
C THR A 245 -20.14 8.07 7.20
N LEU A 246 -18.89 8.24 7.66
CA LEU A 246 -18.54 9.25 8.67
C LEU A 246 -18.58 10.70 8.13
N TYR A 247 -18.23 10.90 6.85
CA TYR A 247 -18.13 12.23 6.24
C TYR A 247 -18.99 12.32 4.96
N PRO A 248 -20.33 12.23 5.08
CA PRO A 248 -21.24 12.11 3.93
C PRO A 248 -21.31 13.37 3.08
N SER A 249 -20.83 14.52 3.57
CA SER A 249 -20.82 15.78 2.81
C SER A 249 -19.71 15.87 1.76
N GLN A 250 -18.70 14.99 1.82
CA GLN A 250 -17.52 15.10 0.96
C GLN A 250 -17.73 14.35 -0.36
N PHE A 251 -17.95 15.11 -1.44
CA PHE A 251 -18.23 14.55 -2.77
C PHE A 251 -17.12 13.63 -3.30
N TRP A 252 -15.83 13.96 -3.04
CA TRP A 252 -14.72 13.14 -3.52
C TRP A 252 -14.67 11.75 -2.87
N LEU A 253 -15.13 11.61 -1.61
CA LEU A 253 -15.19 10.33 -0.92
C LEU A 253 -16.21 9.40 -1.56
N HIS A 254 -17.38 9.93 -1.94
CA HIS A 254 -18.40 9.17 -2.67
C HIS A 254 -17.89 8.62 -3.99
N ILE A 255 -17.20 9.43 -4.80
CA ILE A 255 -16.59 8.96 -6.06
C ILE A 255 -15.60 7.84 -5.78
N PHE A 256 -14.77 8.00 -4.74
CA PHE A 256 -13.76 7.00 -4.40
C PHE A 256 -14.40 5.71 -3.89
N ASP A 257 -15.50 5.80 -3.13
CA ASP A 257 -16.26 4.64 -2.67
C ASP A 257 -16.89 3.86 -3.84
N VAL A 258 -17.44 4.54 -4.84
CA VAL A 258 -17.93 3.91 -6.08
C VAL A 258 -16.81 3.12 -6.76
N PHE A 259 -15.61 3.72 -6.86
CA PHE A 259 -14.45 3.07 -7.44
C PHE A 259 -14.01 1.86 -6.60
N CYS A 260 -13.99 1.98 -5.27
CA CYS A 260 -13.70 0.87 -4.37
C CYS A 260 -14.68 -0.29 -4.54
N HIS A 261 -15.99 -0.04 -4.70
CA HIS A 261 -16.96 -1.11 -4.93
C HIS A 261 -16.70 -1.85 -6.25
N LEU A 262 -16.36 -1.11 -7.32
CA LEU A 262 -16.00 -1.72 -8.60
C LEU A 262 -14.72 -2.55 -8.50
N VAL A 263 -13.68 -2.01 -7.86
CA VAL A 263 -12.40 -2.71 -7.64
C VAL A 263 -12.61 -3.94 -6.78
N PHE A 264 -13.39 -3.85 -5.70
CA PHE A 264 -13.67 -4.96 -4.80
C PHE A 264 -14.35 -6.11 -5.56
N VAL A 265 -15.46 -5.85 -6.23
CA VAL A 265 -16.22 -6.87 -6.98
C VAL A 265 -15.42 -7.48 -8.13
N THR A 266 -14.50 -6.73 -8.74
CA THR A 266 -13.62 -7.23 -9.82
C THR A 266 -12.28 -7.77 -9.32
N SER A 267 -12.01 -7.73 -8.01
CA SER A 267 -10.71 -8.11 -7.42
C SER A 267 -10.27 -9.53 -7.79
N PRO A 268 -11.12 -10.57 -7.84
CA PRO A 268 -10.71 -11.89 -8.31
C PRO A 268 -10.07 -11.90 -9.70
N LEU A 269 -10.57 -11.05 -10.62
CA LEU A 269 -9.98 -10.89 -11.95
C LEU A 269 -8.69 -10.06 -11.89
N LEU A 270 -8.67 -8.99 -11.10
CA LEU A 270 -7.51 -8.12 -10.97
C LEU A 270 -6.30 -8.85 -10.34
N TRP A 271 -6.54 -9.79 -9.41
CA TRP A 271 -5.51 -10.66 -8.83
C TRP A 271 -4.92 -11.62 -9.88
N ILE A 272 -5.76 -12.29 -10.68
CA ILE A 272 -5.28 -13.15 -11.79
C ILE A 272 -4.45 -12.36 -12.79
N LEU A 273 -4.88 -11.15 -13.12
CA LEU A 273 -4.18 -10.29 -14.09
C LEU A 273 -2.89 -9.69 -13.51
N GLY A 274 -2.63 -9.83 -12.21
CA GLY A 274 -1.49 -9.21 -11.54
C GLY A 274 -1.54 -7.68 -11.56
N ILE A 275 -2.74 -7.09 -11.68
CA ILE A 275 -2.92 -5.63 -11.67
C ILE A 275 -2.80 -5.10 -10.24
N LEU A 276 -3.33 -5.85 -9.27
CA LEU A 276 -3.23 -5.49 -7.87
C LEU A 276 -1.84 -5.85 -7.33
N PRO A 277 -1.09 -4.87 -6.79
CA PRO A 277 0.23 -5.12 -6.25
C PRO A 277 0.16 -5.93 -4.95
N PRO A 278 1.22 -6.70 -4.63
CA PRO A 278 1.32 -7.35 -3.34
C PRO A 278 1.43 -6.32 -2.21
N ILE A 279 1.09 -6.71 -0.98
CA ILE A 279 0.97 -5.79 0.18
C ILE A 279 2.23 -4.98 0.49
N ASP A 280 3.41 -5.58 0.32
CA ASP A 280 4.70 -4.94 0.53
C ASP A 280 4.92 -3.82 -0.48
N ALA A 281 4.68 -4.08 -1.77
CA ALA A 281 4.78 -3.08 -2.81
C ALA A 281 3.72 -1.99 -2.63
N LEU A 282 2.49 -2.38 -2.27
CA LEU A 282 1.39 -1.45 -2.03
C LEU A 282 1.71 -0.49 -0.87
N ILE A 283 2.16 -1.00 0.28
CA ILE A 283 2.49 -0.18 1.45
C ILE A 283 3.68 0.72 1.16
N LEU A 284 4.77 0.18 0.61
CA LEU A 284 5.97 0.97 0.32
C LEU A 284 5.68 2.06 -0.71
N TRP A 285 4.97 1.72 -1.80
CA TRP A 285 4.59 2.71 -2.80
C TRP A 285 3.65 3.77 -2.22
N SER A 286 2.68 3.38 -1.38
CA SER A 286 1.75 4.32 -0.74
C SER A 286 2.46 5.28 0.24
N LEU A 287 3.43 4.77 1.00
CA LEU A 287 4.27 5.61 1.87
C LEU A 287 5.11 6.60 1.07
N GLU A 288 5.63 6.18 -0.09
CA GLU A 288 6.36 7.07 -0.99
C GLU A 288 5.43 8.13 -1.58
N GLN A 289 4.23 7.76 -2.02
CA GLN A 289 3.23 8.73 -2.48
C GLN A 289 2.83 9.70 -1.37
N TRP A 290 2.67 9.22 -0.13
CA TRP A 290 2.38 10.07 1.02
C TRP A 290 3.51 11.09 1.28
N ILE A 291 4.77 10.65 1.21
CA ILE A 291 5.92 11.56 1.36
C ILE A 291 5.97 12.58 0.23
N VAL A 292 5.91 12.14 -1.03
CA VAL A 292 6.13 13.00 -2.18
C VAL A 292 4.96 13.97 -2.40
N ILE A 293 3.73 13.45 -2.35
CA ILE A 293 2.53 14.22 -2.69
C ILE A 293 2.00 14.98 -1.49
N ALA A 294 1.86 14.33 -0.34
CA ALA A 294 1.22 14.93 0.83
C ALA A 294 2.20 15.74 1.68
N LEU A 295 3.42 15.24 1.89
CA LEU A 295 4.42 15.91 2.73
C LEU A 295 5.42 16.76 1.93
N GLY A 296 5.41 16.68 0.59
CA GLY A 296 6.33 17.43 -0.28
C GLY A 296 7.80 16.99 -0.21
N GLY A 297 8.06 15.76 0.24
CA GLY A 297 9.41 15.19 0.32
C GLY A 297 9.93 14.61 -1.00
N SER A 298 11.17 14.13 -0.99
CA SER A 298 11.79 13.45 -2.13
C SER A 298 11.57 11.93 -2.09
N PRO A 299 11.53 11.23 -3.25
CA PRO A 299 11.53 9.78 -3.29
C PRO A 299 12.78 9.20 -2.61
N LEU A 300 12.63 8.05 -1.92
CA LEU A 300 13.68 7.47 -1.08
C LEU A 300 14.07 6.09 -1.58
N ALA A 301 15.38 5.86 -1.71
CA ALA A 301 15.91 4.64 -2.28
C ALA A 301 15.85 3.40 -1.35
N SER A 302 15.59 3.58 -0.04
CA SER A 302 15.55 2.46 0.91
C SER A 302 14.29 2.45 1.78
N SER A 303 13.73 1.25 1.99
CA SER A 303 12.49 1.04 2.74
C SER A 303 12.58 1.54 4.19
N GLY A 304 13.74 1.39 4.83
CA GLY A 304 13.94 1.88 6.20
C GLY A 304 13.91 3.41 6.30
N ARG A 305 14.57 4.11 5.37
CA ARG A 305 14.53 5.59 5.32
C ARG A 305 13.13 6.09 5.00
N LEU A 306 12.45 5.42 4.07
CA LEU A 306 11.06 5.69 3.71
C LEU A 306 10.13 5.63 4.92
N ILE A 307 10.18 4.56 5.71
CA ILE A 307 9.33 4.41 6.90
C ILE A 307 9.64 5.50 7.93
N ILE A 308 10.92 5.73 8.23
CA ILE A 308 11.34 6.74 9.23
C ILE A 308 10.86 8.13 8.80
N GLN A 309 11.10 8.52 7.55
CA GLN A 309 10.71 9.83 7.04
C GLN A 309 9.19 10.00 6.97
N ALA A 310 8.45 8.95 6.61
CA ALA A 310 6.99 8.98 6.63
C ALA A 310 6.46 9.19 8.05
N VAL A 311 7.02 8.48 9.05
CA VAL A 311 6.60 8.62 10.45
C VAL A 311 6.89 10.02 10.99
N PHE A 312 8.13 10.52 10.85
CA PHE A 312 8.47 11.85 11.35
C PHE A 312 7.77 12.97 10.61
N GLY A 313 7.59 12.85 9.29
CA GLY A 313 6.85 13.83 8.50
C GLY A 313 5.36 13.87 8.85
N THR A 314 4.74 12.70 9.06
CA THR A 314 3.35 12.63 9.52
C THR A 314 3.19 13.18 10.93
N LEU A 315 4.12 12.87 11.84
CA LEU A 315 4.11 13.40 13.20
C LEU A 315 4.24 14.94 13.20
N ALA A 316 5.14 15.48 12.38
CA ALA A 316 5.29 16.92 12.21
C ALA A 316 3.99 17.55 11.70
N LEU A 317 3.34 16.94 10.70
CA LEU A 317 2.04 17.41 10.20
C LEU A 317 0.97 17.40 11.30
N CYS A 318 0.87 16.33 12.10
CA CYS A 318 -0.08 16.25 13.20
C CYS A 318 0.17 17.33 14.27
N ILE A 319 1.43 17.57 14.65
CA ILE A 319 1.79 18.62 15.61
C ILE A 319 1.36 19.98 15.06
N VAL A 320 1.70 20.28 13.80
CA VAL A 320 1.34 21.53 13.13
C VAL A 320 -0.18 21.70 13.03
N ALA A 321 -0.93 20.63 12.75
CA ALA A 321 -2.39 20.66 12.62
C ALA A 321 -3.12 20.99 13.93
N ILE A 322 -2.51 20.70 15.09
CA ILE A 322 -3.09 20.98 16.42
C ILE A 322 -2.73 22.40 16.90
N MET A 323 -1.82 23.12 16.22
CA MET A 323 -1.38 24.44 16.67
C MET A 323 -2.54 25.46 16.67
N PRO A 324 -2.81 26.15 17.79
CA PRO A 324 -3.97 27.02 17.94
C PRO A 324 -3.78 28.41 17.31
N SER A 325 -2.54 28.81 17.00
CA SER A 325 -2.23 30.13 16.45
C SER A 325 -1.46 30.01 15.14
N PHE A 326 -1.74 30.92 14.21
CA PHE A 326 -1.05 30.98 12.92
C PHE A 326 0.46 31.20 13.07
N MET A 327 0.89 31.97 14.08
CA MET A 327 2.31 32.17 14.39
C MET A 327 2.99 30.88 14.83
N ALA A 328 2.37 30.12 15.76
CA ALA A 328 2.89 28.83 16.17
C ALA A 328 2.93 27.86 14.96
N LEU A 329 1.87 27.84 14.15
CA LEU A 329 1.81 27.02 12.94
C LEU A 329 2.96 27.34 11.98
N MET A 330 3.20 28.61 11.65
CA MET A 330 4.26 29.04 10.73
C MET A 330 5.66 28.74 11.26
N VAL A 331 5.95 29.07 12.52
CA VAL A 331 7.27 28.83 13.11
C VAL A 331 7.52 27.33 13.26
N THR A 332 6.56 26.58 13.78
CA THR A 332 6.70 25.13 13.99
C THR A 332 6.80 24.37 12.67
N SER A 333 6.00 24.72 11.65
CA SER A 333 6.11 24.11 10.32
C SER A 333 7.44 24.42 9.65
N SER A 334 7.94 25.66 9.78
CA SER A 334 9.24 26.08 9.24
C SER A 334 10.40 25.33 9.93
N CYS A 335 10.35 25.18 11.25
CA CYS A 335 11.32 24.39 12.01
C CYS A 335 11.31 22.91 11.61
N PHE A 336 10.13 22.29 11.51
CA PHE A 336 10.03 20.89 11.08
C PHE A 336 10.44 20.69 9.62
N GLY A 337 10.06 21.59 8.72
CA GLY A 337 10.50 21.55 7.32
C GLY A 337 12.02 21.61 7.20
N PHE A 338 12.67 22.49 7.96
CA PHE A 338 14.13 22.53 8.03
C PHE A 338 14.72 21.23 8.61
N LEU A 339 14.23 20.75 9.75
CA LEU A 339 14.73 19.52 10.38
C LEU A 339 14.60 18.29 9.47
N LEU A 340 13.49 18.17 8.75
CA LEU A 340 13.23 17.06 7.82
C LEU A 340 14.06 17.18 6.53
N SER A 341 14.55 18.37 6.19
CA SER A 341 15.41 18.60 5.02
C SER A 341 16.89 18.24 5.25
N ILE A 342 17.31 18.10 6.52
CA ILE A 342 18.69 17.76 6.86
C ILE A 342 18.93 16.26 6.69
N ASP A 343 20.08 15.89 6.12
CA ASP A 343 20.56 14.50 6.12
C ASP A 343 21.10 14.11 7.51
N ILE A 344 20.18 13.85 8.45
CA ILE A 344 20.49 13.43 9.83
C ILE A 344 21.25 12.11 9.83
N ALA A 345 21.00 11.22 8.86
CA ALA A 345 21.69 9.92 8.79
C ALA A 345 23.17 10.10 8.49
N TRP A 346 23.51 10.98 7.54
CA TRP A 346 24.89 11.36 7.27
C TRP A 346 25.53 12.05 8.47
N LEU A 347 24.85 13.04 9.06
CA LEU A 347 25.34 13.77 10.24
C LEU A 347 25.66 12.82 11.41
N LEU A 348 24.73 11.92 11.73
CA LEU A 348 24.86 10.96 12.82
C LEU A 348 25.98 9.95 12.55
N SER A 349 26.11 9.46 11.31
CA SER A 349 27.20 8.57 10.90
C SER A 349 28.58 9.25 10.98
N SER A 350 28.65 10.54 10.64
CA SER A 350 29.87 11.34 10.72
C SER A 350 30.25 11.67 12.17
N LEU A 351 29.28 11.89 13.05
CA LEU A 351 29.52 12.15 14.48
C LEU A 351 29.90 10.89 15.27
N LEU A 352 29.31 9.73 14.93
CA LEU A 352 29.54 8.44 15.60
C LEU A 352 30.74 7.66 15.03
N SER A 353 31.48 8.25 14.08
CA SER A 353 32.49 7.60 13.24
C SER A 353 33.63 6.86 13.95
N PRO A 354 34.03 7.08 15.22
CA PRO A 354 35.03 6.18 15.79
C PRO A 354 34.45 4.85 16.29
N HIS A 355 33.15 4.69 16.54
CA HIS A 355 32.64 3.50 17.28
C HIS A 355 31.39 2.80 16.74
N VAL A 356 30.66 3.33 15.77
CA VAL A 356 29.37 2.73 15.37
C VAL A 356 29.43 2.07 14.01
N LYS A 357 29.98 0.85 14.00
CA LYS A 357 29.77 -0.14 12.91
C LYS A 357 28.43 -0.89 13.03
N MET A 358 27.65 -0.65 14.09
CA MET A 358 26.54 -1.53 14.48
C MET A 358 25.13 -1.02 14.13
N LEU A 359 24.93 0.28 13.92
CA LEU A 359 23.58 0.86 13.70
C LEU A 359 23.21 1.11 12.24
N THR A 360 24.18 1.20 11.34
CA THR A 360 23.93 1.27 9.91
C THR A 360 24.16 -0.11 9.35
N GLY A 361 23.09 -0.86 9.04
CA GLY A 361 23.16 -2.10 8.25
C GLY A 361 23.61 -1.85 6.80
N ILE A 362 24.64 -1.02 6.62
CA ILE A 362 25.23 -0.54 5.37
C ILE A 362 26.66 -1.10 5.34
N SER A 363 26.75 -2.41 5.16
CA SER A 363 27.91 -2.99 4.49
C SER A 363 27.59 -2.95 3.00
N GLY A 364 27.83 -1.80 2.38
CA GLY A 364 27.47 -1.59 0.98
C GLY A 364 27.84 -0.21 0.47
N LYS A 365 29.09 -0.09 -0.01
CA LYS A 365 29.52 0.85 -1.05
C LYS A 365 29.12 2.33 -0.89
N TYR A 366 29.45 2.94 0.24
CA TYR A 366 29.67 4.41 0.30
C TYR A 366 31.16 4.77 0.14
N GLU A 367 31.97 3.87 -0.42
CA GLU A 367 33.42 4.09 -0.62
C GLU A 367 33.77 4.88 -1.90
N GLU A 368 32.85 5.05 -2.86
CA GLU A 368 33.21 5.64 -4.16
C GLU A 368 33.09 7.17 -4.25
N MET A 369 32.73 7.88 -3.17
CA MET A 369 32.78 9.35 -3.11
C MET A 369 33.45 9.90 -1.84
N GLN A 370 34.36 9.13 -1.23
CA GLN A 370 35.16 9.65 -0.12
C GLN A 370 36.45 10.31 -0.66
N PRO A 371 36.80 11.54 -0.24
CA PRO A 371 38.15 12.03 -0.44
C PRO A 371 39.11 11.10 0.33
N ILE A 372 40.21 10.77 -0.34
CA ILE A 372 41.33 9.92 0.09
C ILE A 372 41.51 9.94 1.60
N ALA A 373 41.55 8.75 2.21
CA ALA A 373 41.82 8.52 3.63
C ALA A 373 43.01 9.36 4.12
N GLY A 374 42.70 10.48 4.79
CA GLY A 374 43.70 11.45 5.21
C GLY A 374 43.19 12.30 6.37
N ASN A 375 43.59 11.92 7.58
CA ASN A 375 43.52 12.67 8.84
C ASN A 375 42.11 12.87 9.47
N PRO A 376 41.84 12.31 10.67
CA PRO A 376 40.55 12.46 11.37
C PRO A 376 40.22 13.91 11.79
N SER A 377 41.20 14.83 11.71
CA SER A 377 41.00 16.26 11.94
C SER A 377 40.17 16.92 10.84
N PHE A 378 40.36 16.56 9.57
CA PHE A 378 39.62 17.14 8.45
C PHE A 378 38.14 16.76 8.49
N HIS A 379 37.81 15.54 8.92
CA HIS A 379 36.41 15.13 9.05
C HIS A 379 35.68 15.92 10.14
N LYS A 380 36.35 16.22 11.26
CA LYS A 380 35.81 17.06 12.34
C LYS A 380 35.64 18.53 11.92
N ILE A 381 36.52 19.05 11.05
CA ILE A 381 36.43 20.43 10.53
C ILE A 381 35.29 20.55 9.51
N ALA A 382 35.13 19.57 8.62
CA ALA A 382 34.01 19.50 7.69
C ALA A 382 32.67 19.38 8.43
N CYS A 383 32.56 18.49 9.43
CA CYS A 383 31.35 18.36 10.23
C CYS A 383 31.00 19.64 11.02
N ARG A 384 32.00 20.36 11.55
CA ARG A 384 31.79 21.64 12.25
C ARG A 384 31.33 22.76 11.32
N SER A 385 31.89 22.85 10.12
CA SER A 385 31.48 23.87 9.13
C SER A 385 30.07 23.61 8.61
N GLU A 386 29.70 22.35 8.37
CA GLU A 386 28.32 21.95 8.03
C GLU A 386 27.32 22.24 9.16
N LEU A 387 27.67 21.95 10.42
CA LEU A 387 26.84 22.30 11.58
C LEU A 387 26.60 23.81 11.72
N ILE A 388 27.63 24.62 11.47
CA ILE A 388 27.51 26.08 11.47
C ILE A 388 26.59 26.54 10.33
N LEU A 389 26.73 25.96 9.13
CA LEU A 389 25.87 26.26 7.99
C LEU A 389 24.40 25.91 8.27
N TYR A 390 24.14 24.72 8.84
CA TYR A 390 22.79 24.33 9.24
C TYR A 390 22.21 25.24 10.32
N PHE A 391 23.01 25.63 11.32
CA PHE A 391 22.55 26.57 12.34
C PHE A 391 22.20 27.94 11.74
N LEU A 392 23.03 28.46 10.83
CA LEU A 392 22.74 29.73 10.13
C LEU A 392 21.49 29.64 9.26
N LEU A 393 21.29 28.52 8.54
CA LEU A 393 20.11 28.31 7.71
C LEU A 393 18.84 28.17 8.54
N PHE A 394 18.92 27.50 9.71
CA PHE A 394 17.82 27.42 10.67
C PHE A 394 17.43 28.79 11.21
N CYS A 395 18.41 29.59 11.64
CA CYS A 395 18.18 30.96 12.09
C CYS A 395 17.57 31.83 10.98
N ALA A 396 18.01 31.66 9.74
CA ALA A 396 17.44 32.36 8.59
C ALA A 396 15.99 31.94 8.31
N VAL A 397 15.67 30.64 8.40
CA VAL A 397 14.31 30.11 8.22
C VAL A 397 13.36 30.63 9.30
N ILE A 398 13.78 30.61 10.57
CA ILE A 398 13.02 31.23 11.67
C ILE A 398 12.85 32.73 11.45
N GLY A 399 13.94 33.42 11.10
CA GLY A 399 13.94 34.86 10.85
C GLY A 399 13.00 35.26 9.70
N MET A 400 12.98 34.51 8.60
CA MET A 400 12.06 34.73 7.48
C MET A 400 10.61 34.38 7.85
N SER A 401 10.38 33.30 8.61
CA SER A 401 9.04 32.94 9.08
C SER A 401 8.46 34.01 10.02
N LEU A 402 9.28 34.65 10.86
CA LEU A 402 8.89 35.79 11.70
C LEU A 402 8.76 37.08 10.87
N GLY A 403 9.66 37.28 9.92
CA GLY A 403 9.68 38.45 9.02
C GLY A 403 8.48 38.53 8.08
N CYS A 404 7.91 37.41 7.65
CA CYS A 404 6.67 37.37 6.85
C CYS A 404 5.43 37.84 7.64
N GLN A 405 5.50 37.92 8.97
CA GLN A 405 4.40 38.43 9.81
C GLN A 405 4.50 39.93 10.14
N LEU A 406 5.71 40.47 10.29
CA LEU A 406 5.94 41.88 10.65
C LEU A 406 5.19 42.90 9.76
N PRO A 407 5.19 42.78 8.41
CA PRO A 407 4.44 43.72 7.58
C PRO A 407 2.92 43.50 7.68
N HIS A 408 2.46 42.30 8.07
CA HIS A 408 1.03 42.02 8.23
C HIS A 408 0.49 42.56 9.55
N SER A 409 1.21 42.46 10.67
CA SER A 409 0.77 43.03 11.96
C SER A 409 0.66 44.55 11.90
N ASP A 410 1.60 45.21 11.23
CA ASP A 410 1.59 46.67 11.07
C ASP A 410 0.47 47.12 10.11
N TRP A 411 0.24 46.37 9.02
CA TRP A 411 -0.90 46.62 8.13
C TRP A 411 -2.25 46.39 8.83
N TYR A 412 -2.38 45.38 9.69
CA TYR A 412 -3.57 45.17 10.52
C TYR A 412 -3.79 46.32 11.51
N ALA A 413 -2.73 46.80 12.16
CA ALA A 413 -2.81 47.93 13.10
C ALA A 413 -3.21 49.24 12.42
N ILE A 414 -2.68 49.49 11.22
CA ILE A 414 -3.02 50.67 10.40
C ILE A 414 -4.48 50.58 9.91
N THR A 415 -4.90 49.42 9.40
CA THR A 415 -6.27 49.23 8.86
C THR A 415 -7.34 49.28 9.97
N LEU A 416 -7.03 48.80 11.18
CA LEU A 416 -7.93 48.94 12.34
C LEU A 416 -8.04 50.41 12.80
N ASN A 417 -6.93 51.16 12.80
CA ASN A 417 -6.97 52.57 13.18
C ASN A 417 -7.76 53.43 12.17
N ASP A 418 -7.65 53.13 10.87
CA ASP A 418 -8.35 53.89 9.83
C ASP A 418 -9.85 53.55 9.72
N THR A 419 -10.29 52.41 10.27
CA THR A 419 -11.71 51.98 10.21
C THR A 419 -12.49 52.17 11.51
N VAL A 420 -11.83 52.33 12.66
CA VAL A 420 -12.48 52.32 13.99
C VAL A 420 -12.49 53.70 14.69
N VAL A 421 -12.03 54.77 14.05
CA VAL A 421 -12.24 56.13 14.58
C VAL A 421 -13.03 56.96 13.56
N PRO A 422 -14.36 57.02 13.74
CA PRO A 422 -14.88 58.22 14.36
C PRO A 422 -15.78 57.94 15.57
N SER A 423 -15.46 58.63 16.66
CA SER A 423 -16.32 59.02 17.78
C SER A 423 -17.04 57.92 18.57
N GLY A 424 -16.46 57.54 19.71
CA GLY A 424 -17.17 57.64 20.99
C GLY A 424 -17.98 56.45 21.51
N GLU A 425 -17.88 55.25 20.96
CA GLU A 425 -18.49 54.06 21.56
C GLU A 425 -17.45 53.01 21.99
N GLU A 426 -17.64 52.45 23.18
CA GLU A 426 -16.83 51.37 23.73
C GLU A 426 -16.86 50.14 22.80
N VAL A 427 -15.71 49.82 22.22
CA VAL A 427 -15.54 48.69 21.33
C VAL A 427 -15.63 47.39 22.13
N ASP A 428 -16.65 46.57 21.83
CA ASP A 428 -16.83 45.23 22.39
C ASP A 428 -15.65 44.33 21.99
N ASN A 429 -14.82 43.99 22.98
CA ASN A 429 -13.59 43.19 22.85
C ASN A 429 -13.83 41.78 22.27
N ARG A 430 -15.07 41.35 22.06
CA ARG A 430 -15.41 40.08 21.41
C ARG A 430 -15.25 40.10 19.90
N ALA A 431 -15.35 41.27 19.24
CA ALA A 431 -15.15 41.38 17.79
C ALA A 431 -13.68 41.21 17.36
N LEU A 432 -12.72 41.45 18.27
CA LEU A 432 -11.28 41.34 18.04
C LEU A 432 -10.77 39.88 17.92
N ARG A 433 -11.62 38.87 18.11
CA ARG A 433 -11.31 37.45 17.81
C ARG A 433 -11.97 36.92 16.54
N ALA A 434 -12.54 37.79 15.71
CA ALA A 434 -13.02 37.38 14.40
C ALA A 434 -11.82 37.16 13.47
N VAL A 435 -11.63 35.91 13.02
CA VAL A 435 -10.71 35.54 11.93
C VAL A 435 -10.95 36.52 10.77
N PRO A 436 -9.90 37.14 10.20
CA PRO A 436 -10.08 38.21 9.24
C PRO A 436 -10.77 37.74 7.95
N VAL A 437 -11.54 38.64 7.34
CA VAL A 437 -12.37 38.41 6.14
C VAL A 437 -11.56 37.90 4.93
N LEU A 438 -10.24 38.08 4.92
CA LEU A 438 -9.32 37.49 3.94
C LEU A 438 -9.30 35.95 3.96
N PHE A 439 -9.73 35.33 5.06
CA PHE A 439 -9.89 33.87 5.19
C PHE A 439 -11.29 33.38 4.78
N LYS A 440 -12.16 34.29 4.33
CA LYS A 440 -13.56 34.01 3.98
C LYS A 440 -13.84 34.10 2.47
N SER A 441 -12.84 34.40 1.64
CA SER A 441 -13.09 34.61 0.22
C SER A 441 -13.09 33.30 -0.57
N ASN A 442 -14.18 33.08 -1.31
CA ASN A 442 -14.34 32.00 -2.31
C ASN A 442 -13.17 31.91 -3.31
N SER A 443 -12.39 32.98 -3.47
CA SER A 443 -11.20 33.01 -4.33
C SER A 443 -10.06 32.14 -3.80
N ARG A 444 -9.90 31.99 -2.47
CA ARG A 444 -8.86 31.11 -1.91
C ARG A 444 -9.25 29.64 -2.06
N ASP A 445 -10.51 29.31 -1.84
CA ASP A 445 -11.01 27.96 -2.06
C ASP A 445 -10.95 27.61 -3.55
N ALA A 446 -11.20 28.60 -4.44
CA ALA A 446 -11.02 28.43 -5.88
C ALA A 446 -9.55 28.26 -6.30
N VAL A 447 -8.63 29.06 -5.77
CA VAL A 447 -7.18 28.94 -6.09
C VAL A 447 -6.58 27.69 -5.46
N GLY A 448 -6.94 27.35 -4.23
CA GLY A 448 -6.55 26.10 -3.56
C GLY A 448 -7.11 24.89 -4.31
N SER A 449 -8.39 24.91 -4.70
CA SER A 449 -8.98 23.86 -5.52
C SER A 449 -8.33 23.78 -6.90
N LEU A 450 -7.99 24.91 -7.53
CA LEU A 450 -7.28 24.95 -8.82
C LEU A 450 -5.87 24.37 -8.71
N VAL A 451 -5.12 24.71 -7.66
CA VAL A 451 -3.78 24.17 -7.41
C VAL A 451 -3.86 22.68 -7.11
N VAL A 452 -4.85 22.22 -6.34
CA VAL A 452 -5.09 20.80 -6.10
C VAL A 452 -5.48 20.07 -7.39
N VAL A 453 -6.35 20.65 -8.23
CA VAL A 453 -6.73 20.09 -9.54
C VAL A 453 -5.53 20.03 -10.49
N ILE A 454 -4.69 21.06 -10.53
CA ILE A 454 -3.47 21.08 -11.33
C ILE A 454 -2.48 20.04 -10.81
N ALA A 455 -2.25 19.98 -9.49
CA ALA A 455 -1.38 18.98 -8.88
C ALA A 455 -1.87 17.55 -9.17
N PHE A 456 -3.17 17.29 -8.95
CA PHE A 456 -3.79 15.99 -9.22
C PHE A 456 -3.75 15.63 -10.71
N SER A 457 -3.97 16.59 -11.60
CA SER A 457 -3.83 16.40 -13.05
C SER A 457 -2.38 16.08 -13.44
N THR A 458 -1.41 16.79 -12.86
CA THR A 458 0.02 16.51 -13.10
C THR A 458 0.45 15.16 -12.55
N LEU A 459 -0.15 14.70 -11.46
CA LEU A 459 0.11 13.38 -10.87
C LEU A 459 -0.50 12.25 -11.70
N ILE A 460 -1.75 12.40 -12.15
CA ILE A 460 -2.37 11.46 -13.09
C ILE A 460 -1.55 11.40 -14.38
N LEU A 461 -1.12 12.55 -14.91
CA LEU A 461 -0.26 12.59 -16.10
C LEU A 461 1.09 11.91 -15.85
N ASN A 462 1.70 12.08 -14.68
CA ASN A 462 2.96 11.44 -14.32
C ASN A 462 2.81 9.91 -14.15
N GLU A 463 1.71 9.43 -13.59
CA GLU A 463 1.44 8.00 -13.44
C GLU A 463 1.02 7.35 -14.77
N LEU A 464 0.19 8.00 -15.59
CA LEU A 464 -0.08 7.59 -16.99
C LEU A 464 1.20 7.58 -17.85
N GLN A 465 2.18 8.40 -17.52
CA GLN A 465 3.51 8.41 -18.16
C GLN A 465 4.40 7.24 -17.72
N LYS A 466 4.16 6.63 -16.55
CA LYS A 466 4.93 5.49 -16.01
C LYS A 466 4.31 4.13 -16.34
N ILE A 467 3.00 4.08 -16.59
CA ILE A 467 2.30 2.82 -16.88
C ILE A 467 2.61 2.35 -18.30
N TYR A 468 3.21 1.16 -18.40
CA TYR A 468 3.11 0.33 -19.60
C TYR A 468 1.65 -0.05 -19.77
N LEU A 469 1.03 0.29 -20.90
CA LEU A 469 -0.32 -0.19 -21.20
C LEU A 469 -0.27 -1.73 -21.21
N PHE A 470 -0.99 -2.35 -20.28
CA PHE A 470 -1.06 -3.81 -20.10
C PHE A 470 0.27 -4.53 -19.81
N GLY A 471 1.30 -3.83 -19.31
CA GLY A 471 2.61 -4.46 -19.04
C GLY A 471 3.35 -4.99 -20.29
N VAL A 472 2.85 -4.70 -21.49
CA VAL A 472 3.38 -5.23 -22.77
C VAL A 472 3.74 -4.11 -23.76
N PHE A 473 3.03 -2.98 -23.75
CA PHE A 473 3.27 -1.90 -24.73
C PHE A 473 3.88 -0.65 -24.08
N ARG A 474 5.00 -0.18 -24.65
CA ARG A 474 5.61 1.11 -24.30
C ARG A 474 4.73 2.23 -24.84
N ASN A 475 4.31 3.16 -23.99
CA ASN A 475 3.40 4.26 -24.35
C ASN A 475 3.95 5.10 -25.52
N PRO A 476 3.32 5.11 -26.71
CA PRO A 476 3.82 5.82 -27.89
C PRO A 476 3.74 7.36 -27.76
N VAL A 477 2.97 7.87 -26.79
CA VAL A 477 2.78 9.30 -26.54
C VAL A 477 3.89 9.89 -25.65
N TYR A 478 4.77 9.03 -25.10
CA TYR A 478 5.84 9.40 -24.18
C TYR A 478 6.76 10.54 -24.69
N ALA A 479 7.13 10.51 -25.97
CA ALA A 479 8.01 11.53 -26.55
C ALA A 479 7.32 12.90 -26.74
N PHE A 480 6.00 12.89 -26.93
CA PHE A 480 5.22 14.09 -27.22
C PHE A 480 4.88 14.87 -25.94
N CYS A 481 4.41 14.19 -24.89
CA CYS A 481 4.07 14.83 -23.61
C CYS A 481 5.29 15.38 -22.86
N LYS A 482 6.46 14.75 -22.96
CA LYS A 482 7.71 15.23 -22.33
C LYS A 482 8.16 16.59 -22.87
N ARG A 483 7.86 16.91 -24.15
CA ARG A 483 8.13 18.24 -24.74
C ARG A 483 7.15 19.29 -24.22
N LEU A 484 5.87 18.94 -24.06
CA LEU A 484 4.84 19.86 -23.57
C LEU A 484 5.09 20.24 -22.09
N GLN A 485 5.43 19.27 -21.25
CA GLN A 485 5.65 19.49 -19.82
C GLN A 485 6.89 20.35 -19.54
N LYS A 486 7.94 20.21 -20.36
CA LYS A 486 9.15 21.05 -20.26
C LYS A 486 8.86 22.50 -20.66
N ASN A 487 8.01 22.70 -21.67
CA ASN A 487 7.64 24.03 -22.16
C ASN A 487 6.64 24.75 -21.22
N SER A 488 5.70 24.02 -20.61
CA SER A 488 4.75 24.59 -19.65
C SER A 488 5.42 24.98 -18.33
N LEU A 489 6.40 24.19 -17.85
CA LEU A 489 7.15 24.52 -16.63
C LEU A 489 8.05 25.76 -16.84
N LEU A 490 8.69 25.87 -18.01
CA LEU A 490 9.47 27.06 -18.40
C LEU A 490 8.58 28.31 -18.51
N TYR A 491 7.35 28.16 -19.01
CA TYR A 491 6.40 29.26 -19.11
C TYR A 491 5.90 29.73 -17.73
N ILE A 492 5.60 28.81 -16.81
CA ILE A 492 5.19 29.14 -15.44
C ILE A 492 6.33 29.79 -14.66
N ILE A 493 7.56 29.26 -14.77
CA ILE A 493 8.75 29.86 -14.14
C ILE A 493 9.02 31.26 -14.72
N SER A 494 8.84 31.46 -16.03
CA SER A 494 8.97 32.77 -16.67
C SER A 494 7.91 33.77 -16.22
N GLN A 495 6.68 33.34 -15.93
CA GLN A 495 5.61 34.20 -15.43
C GLN A 495 5.79 34.53 -13.93
N MET A 496 6.28 33.58 -13.12
CA MET A 496 6.56 33.83 -11.70
C MET A 496 7.83 34.67 -11.47
N LEU A 497 8.75 34.75 -12.43
CA LEU A 497 9.90 35.66 -12.39
C LEU A 497 9.57 37.09 -12.90
N GLN A 498 8.39 37.29 -13.48
CA GLN A 498 7.91 38.59 -13.98
C GLN A 498 6.97 39.31 -13.01
N ILE A 499 6.53 38.64 -11.95
CA ILE A 499 5.80 39.23 -10.80
C ILE A 499 6.83 39.44 -9.69
#